data_AF-A0A3M2RER6-F1
#
_entry.id   AF-A0A3M2RER6-F1
#
_cell.length_a   1.000
_cell.length_b   1.000
_cell.length_c   1.000
_cell.angle_alpha   90.00
_cell.angle_beta   90.00
_cell.angle_gamma   90.00
#
_symmetry.space_group_name_H-M   'P 1'
#
loop_
_entity.id
_entity.type
_entity.pdbx_description
1 polymer ?
#
loop_
_entity_poly.entity_id
_entity_poly.type
_entity_poly.pdbx_seq_one_letter_code
_entity_poly.pdbx_strand_id
1 'polypeptide(L)'
;MSVSTPIRASNALITEASIPKTAVFVGGTDGIGKATLIHLVSKGFPIKVYIVGRNEAGHRDLLDELRILNPEAQLVYVQGQISLIAESQ
;
A
#
# COMPACT_ATOMS: atom_id res chain seq x y z
N MET A 1 8.85 -27.53 -5.00
CA MET A 1 8.51 -26.36 -4.16
C MET A 1 8.10 -25.22 -5.07
N SER A 2 6.98 -24.54 -4.80
CA SER A 2 6.60 -23.38 -5.62
C SER A 2 7.54 -22.22 -5.35
N VAL A 3 7.84 -21.40 -6.36
CA VAL A 3 8.69 -20.20 -6.24
C VAL A 3 8.14 -19.20 -5.20
N SER A 4 6.85 -19.27 -4.87
CA SER A 4 6.22 -18.38 -3.89
C SER A 4 6.51 -18.72 -2.42
N THR A 5 6.91 -19.96 -2.11
CA THR A 5 7.09 -20.41 -0.73
C THR A 5 8.23 -19.67 0.00
N PRO A 6 9.43 -19.51 -0.58
CA PRO A 6 10.49 -18.71 0.04
C PRO A 6 10.12 -17.23 0.24
N ILE A 7 9.40 -16.65 -0.72
CA ILE A 7 8.94 -15.25 -0.66
C ILE A 7 7.98 -15.05 0.52
N ARG A 8 7.02 -15.97 0.69
CA ARG A 8 6.08 -15.92 1.80
C ARG A 8 6.77 -16.09 3.16
N ALA A 9 7.76 -16.99 3.25
CA ALA A 9 8.55 -17.16 4.46
C ALA A 9 9.34 -15.89 4.82
N SER A 10 9.98 -15.25 3.83
CA SER A 10 10.66 -13.98 4.03
C SER A 10 9.71 -12.87 4.50
N ASN A 11 8.56 -12.71 3.84
CA ASN A 11 7.56 -11.69 4.21
C ASN A 11 6.93 -11.93 5.60
N ALA A 12 6.97 -13.15 6.13
CA ALA A 12 6.51 -13.45 7.49
C ALA A 12 7.47 -12.96 8.58
N LEU A 13 8.73 -12.67 8.23
CA LEU A 13 9.74 -12.16 9.16
C LEU A 13 9.71 -10.63 9.34
N ILE A 14 8.80 -9.93 8.64
CA ILE A 14 8.62 -8.48 8.78
C ILE A 14 8.10 -8.19 10.18
N THR A 15 8.82 -7.34 10.91
CA THR A 15 8.46 -6.84 12.24
C THR A 15 8.20 -5.34 12.20
N GLU A 16 7.68 -4.79 13.29
CA GLU A 16 7.54 -3.34 13.48
C GLU A 16 8.86 -2.59 13.28
N ALA A 17 9.99 -3.18 13.66
CA ALA A 17 11.30 -2.54 13.52
C ALA A 17 11.79 -2.52 12.06
N SER A 18 11.37 -3.49 11.23
CA SER A 18 11.84 -3.64 9.85
C SER A 18 10.86 -3.15 8.80
N ILE A 19 9.60 -2.90 9.16
CA ILE A 19 8.59 -2.43 8.21
C ILE A 19 8.91 -1.01 7.73
N PRO A 20 8.60 -0.64 6.48
CA PRO A 20 8.73 0.75 6.05
C PRO A 20 7.86 1.68 6.91
N LYS A 21 8.49 2.69 7.50
CA LYS A 21 7.77 3.74 8.25
C LYS A 21 6.87 4.57 7.33
N THR A 22 7.28 4.75 6.07
CA THR A 22 6.51 5.44 5.04
C THR A 22 6.64 4.72 3.71
N ALA A 23 5.53 4.54 3.02
CA ALA A 23 5.47 3.93 1.69
C ALA A 23 4.62 4.78 0.74
N VAL A 24 4.98 4.79 -0.54
CA VAL A 24 4.24 5.47 -1.61
C VAL A 24 3.82 4.44 -2.64
N PHE A 25 2.52 4.31 -2.85
CA PHE A 25 1.93 3.41 -3.84
C PHE A 25 1.35 4.21 -4.98
N VAL A 26 2.06 4.17 -6.11
CA VAL A 26 1.57 4.69 -7.39
C VAL A 26 0.79 3.57 -8.08
N GLY A 27 -0.53 3.74 -8.24
CA GLY A 27 -1.38 2.67 -8.76
C GLY A 27 -1.72 1.59 -7.71
N GLY A 28 -1.77 1.96 -6.44
CA GLY A 28 -2.11 1.06 -5.32
C GLY A 28 -3.59 0.65 -5.23
N THR A 29 -4.43 1.04 -6.18
CA THR A 29 -5.89 0.86 -6.08
C THR A 29 -6.44 -0.28 -6.96
N ASP A 30 -5.62 -0.89 -7.80
CA ASP A 30 -5.99 -2.05 -8.61
C ASP A 30 -4.80 -3.02 -8.82
N GLY A 31 -5.10 -4.23 -9.32
CA GLY A 31 -4.11 -5.24 -9.72
C GLY A 31 -3.05 -5.55 -8.66
N ILE A 32 -1.79 -5.60 -9.09
CA ILE A 32 -0.64 -5.94 -8.23
C ILE A 32 -0.43 -4.88 -7.14
N GLY A 33 -0.63 -3.60 -7.47
CA GLY A 33 -0.48 -2.50 -6.52
C GLY A 33 -1.45 -2.63 -5.35
N LYS A 34 -2.73 -2.91 -5.64
CA LYS A 34 -3.75 -3.19 -4.62
C LYS A 34 -3.40 -4.39 -3.76
N ALA A 35 -3.05 -5.52 -4.38
CA ALA A 35 -2.70 -6.73 -3.64
C ALA A 35 -1.50 -6.50 -2.71
N THR A 36 -0.48 -5.76 -3.18
CA THR A 36 0.71 -5.44 -2.39
C THR A 36 0.37 -4.49 -1.23
N LEU A 37 -0.44 -3.46 -1.49
CA LEU A 37 -0.90 -2.52 -0.48
C LEU A 37 -1.66 -3.24 0.64
N ILE A 38 -2.65 -4.08 0.29
CA ILE A 38 -3.42 -4.86 1.27
C ILE A 38 -2.49 -5.74 2.11
N HIS A 39 -1.54 -6.43 1.49
CA HIS A 39 -0.65 -7.34 2.20
C HIS A 39 0.38 -6.63 3.10
N LEU A 40 0.77 -5.40 2.77
CA LEU A 40 1.62 -4.58 3.63
C LEU A 40 0.81 -4.04 4.82
N VAL A 41 -0.38 -3.49 4.56
CA VAL A 41 -1.26 -2.95 5.60
C VAL A 41 -1.71 -4.04 6.56
N SER A 42 -1.99 -5.26 6.08
CA SER A 42 -2.39 -6.41 6.91
C SER A 42 -1.33 -6.88 7.92
N LYS A 43 -0.10 -6.36 7.86
CA LYS A 43 0.91 -6.62 8.88
C LYS A 43 0.55 -5.99 10.24
N GLY A 44 -0.37 -5.02 10.27
CA GLY A 44 -0.91 -4.47 11.51
C GLY A 44 0.04 -3.56 12.28
N PHE A 45 1.18 -3.16 11.69
CA PHE A 45 2.13 -2.24 12.31
C PHE A 45 1.81 -0.77 11.95
N PRO A 46 2.22 0.19 12.79
CA PRO A 46 2.11 1.61 12.47
C PRO A 46 2.93 1.95 11.23
N ILE A 47 2.23 2.39 10.17
CA ILE A 47 2.84 2.78 8.89
C ILE A 47 2.12 3.98 8.31
N LYS A 48 2.85 4.83 7.58
CA LYS A 48 2.26 5.90 6.77
C LYS A 48 2.27 5.49 5.30
N VAL A 49 1.10 5.48 4.66
CA VAL A 49 0.98 5.08 3.26
C VAL A 49 0.35 6.19 2.44
N TYR A 50 1.07 6.65 1.42
CA TYR A 50 0.53 7.53 0.40
C TYR A 50 0.03 6.68 -0.77
N ILE A 51 -1.23 6.84 -1.12
CA ILE A 51 -1.88 6.12 -2.22
C ILE A 51 -2.16 7.14 -3.31
N VAL A 52 -1.42 7.07 -4.42
CA VAL A 52 -1.57 7.98 -5.54
C VAL A 52 -2.46 7.35 -6.59
N GLY A 53 -3.55 8.04 -6.93
CA GLY A 53 -4.52 7.56 -7.90
C GLY A 53 -5.39 8.67 -8.48
N ARG A 54 -6.22 8.31 -9.46
CA ARG A 54 -6.96 9.28 -10.29
C ARG A 54 -8.31 9.68 -9.70
N ASN A 55 -8.89 8.87 -8.82
CA ASN A 55 -10.24 9.04 -8.30
C ASN A 55 -10.35 8.40 -6.91
N GLU A 56 -10.34 9.23 -5.86
CA GLU A 56 -10.50 8.73 -4.48
C GLU A 56 -11.89 8.13 -4.24
N ALA A 57 -12.93 8.80 -4.72
CA ALA A 57 -14.32 8.39 -4.49
C ALA A 57 -14.59 6.98 -5.04
N GLY A 58 -13.99 6.64 -6.19
CA GLY A 58 -14.09 5.30 -6.79
C GLY A 58 -13.36 4.19 -6.04
N HIS A 59 -12.60 4.51 -4.99
CA HIS A 59 -11.82 3.56 -4.21
C HIS A 59 -12.10 3.64 -2.70
N ARG A 60 -13.18 4.31 -2.29
CA ARG A 60 -13.56 4.46 -0.87
C ARG A 60 -13.66 3.12 -0.14
N ASP A 61 -14.33 2.13 -0.74
CA ASP A 61 -14.51 0.81 -0.14
C ASP A 61 -13.16 0.15 0.20
N LEU A 62 -12.17 0.26 -0.70
CA LEU A 62 -10.82 -0.23 -0.45
C LEU A 62 -10.13 0.56 0.68
N LEU A 63 -10.25 1.88 0.69
CA LEU A 63 -9.62 2.69 1.73
C LEU A 63 -10.21 2.40 3.11
N ASP A 64 -11.52 2.19 3.20
CA ASP A 64 -12.19 1.82 4.43
C ASP A 64 -11.83 0.41 4.88
N GLU A 65 -11.74 -0.55 3.94
CA GLU A 65 -11.22 -1.90 4.21
C GLU A 65 -9.81 -1.84 4.80
N LEU A 66 -8.91 -1.05 4.23
CA LEU A 66 -7.55 -0.90 4.72
C LEU A 66 -7.48 -0.27 6.12
N ARG A 67 -8.36 0.69 6.42
CA ARG A 67 -8.47 1.30 7.77
C ARG A 67 -8.97 0.29 8.81
N ILE A 68 -9.92 -0.55 8.44
CA ILE A 68 -10.41 -1.63 9.31
C ILE A 68 -9.31 -2.68 9.52
N LEU A 69 -8.59 -3.02 8.46
CA LEU A 69 -7.54 -4.03 8.47
C LEU A 69 -6.34 -3.62 9.35
N ASN A 70 -6.01 -2.34 9.40
CA ASN A 70 -4.97 -1.79 10.27
C ASN A 70 -5.31 -0.37 10.74
N PRO A 71 -5.93 -0.23 11.93
CA PRO A 71 -6.26 1.06 12.52
C PRO A 71 -5.04 1.94 12.84
N GLU A 72 -3.86 1.34 12.99
CA GLU A 72 -2.60 2.04 13.27
C GLU A 72 -1.96 2.61 11.99
N ALA A 73 -2.48 2.27 10.80
CA ALA A 73 -1.98 2.79 9.55
C ALA A 73 -2.54 4.19 9.26
N GLN A 74 -1.64 5.14 8.98
CA GLN A 74 -2.01 6.44 8.42
C GLN A 74 -2.09 6.35 6.90
N LEU A 75 -3.30 6.25 6.37
CA LEU A 75 -3.56 6.22 4.93
C LEU A 75 -3.87 7.61 4.39
N VAL A 76 -3.07 8.08 3.43
CA VAL A 76 -3.23 9.37 2.76
C VAL A 76 -3.48 9.13 1.28
N TYR A 77 -4.68 9.42 0.80
CA TYR A 77 -4.94 9.43 -0.63
C TYR A 77 -4.44 10.75 -1.24
N VAL A 78 -3.73 10.65 -2.35
CA VAL A 78 -3.28 11.80 -3.13
C VAL A 78 -3.88 11.65 -4.52
N GLN A 79 -4.86 12.49 -4.83
CA GLN A 79 -5.43 12.51 -6.17
C GLN A 79 -4.40 13.12 -7.13
N GLY A 80 -3.96 12.33 -8.10
CA GLY A 80 -2.95 12.74 -9.06
C GLY A 80 -2.91 11.81 -10.28
N GLN A 81 -2.52 12.38 -11.42
CA GLN A 81 -2.14 11.62 -12.61
C GLN A 81 -0.63 11.68 -12.74
N ILE A 82 0.02 10.52 -12.61
CA ILE A 82 1.48 10.40 -12.68
C ILE A 82 2.02 10.82 -14.05
N SER A 83 1.23 10.63 -15.11
CA SER A 83 1.55 11.11 -16.46
C SER A 83 1.70 12.64 -16.53
N LEU A 84 1.19 13.39 -15.55
CA LEU A 84 1.36 14.84 -15.44
C LEU A 84 2.62 15.24 -14.65
N ILE A 85 3.36 14.27 -14.09
CA ILE A 85 4.69 14.48 -13.48
C ILE A 85 5.79 14.36 -14.56
N ALA A 86 5.43 14.52 -15.83
CA ALA A 86 6.42 14.64 -16.90
C ALA A 86 7.19 15.97 -16.71
N GLU A 87 8.49 15.82 -16.41
CA GLU A 87 9.53 16.85 -16.43
C GLU A 87 9.36 18.03 -15.45
N SER A 88 9.67 17.78 -14.18
CA SER A 88 10.33 18.80 -13.34
C SER A 88 11.81 18.45 -13.21
N GLN A 89 12.58 18.76 -14.25
CA GLN A 89 14.05 18.82 -14.22
C GLN A 89 14.46 20.19 -14.77
#